data_AF-A0A2N5ZJU0-F1
#
_entry.id   AF-A0A2N5ZJU0-F1
#
_cell.length_a   1.000
_cell.length_b   1.000
_cell.length_c   1.000
_cell.angle_alpha   90.00
_cell.angle_beta   90.00
_cell.angle_gamma   90.00
#
_symmetry.space_group_name_H-M   'P 1'
#
loop_
_entity.id
_entity.type
_entity.pdbx_description
1 polymer ?
#
loop_
_entity_poly.entity_id
_entity_poly.type
_entity_poly.pdbx_seq_one_letter_code
_entity_poly.pdbx_strand_id
1 'polypeptide(L)'
;MIVGIAAIMLLSSCANKEYVEACLEGYRYGFWGGLWHGIIAPIDLVISLFRDDVTVYAQNNNGAWYAFGFILGSGGWGILGSKGASGKRRRSKKYD
;
A
#
# COMPACT_ATOMS: atom_id res chain seq x y z
N MET A 1 27.96 2.59 14.82
CA MET A 1 27.09 2.88 15.99
C MET A 1 26.10 4.01 15.71
N ILE A 2 26.55 5.19 15.24
CA ILE A 2 25.68 6.34 14.93
C ILE A 2 24.61 6.03 13.87
N VAL A 3 24.97 5.35 12.78
CA VAL A 3 24.02 4.94 11.72
C VAL A 3 22.95 3.96 12.23
N GLY A 4 23.33 3.05 13.13
CA GLY A 4 22.39 2.10 13.74
C GLY A 4 21.41 2.78 14.71
N ILE A 5 21.88 3.75 15.48
CA ILE A 5 21.04 4.54 16.39
C ILE A 5 20.09 5.46 15.59
N ALA A 6 20.58 6.10 14.53
CA ALA A 6 19.74 6.89 13.63
C ALA A 6 18.66 6.04 12.95
N ALA A 7 18.99 4.82 12.51
CA ALA A 7 18.01 3.89 11.98
C ALA A 7 16.95 3.52 13.04
N ILE A 8 17.35 3.14 14.27
CA ILE A 8 16.41 2.79 15.34
C ILE A 8 15.47 3.96 15.71
N MET A 9 15.98 5.20 15.72
CA MET A 9 15.18 6.39 15.99
C MET A 9 14.21 6.74 14.86
N LEU A 10 14.53 6.39 13.60
CA LEU A 10 13.60 6.54 12.48
C LEU A 10 12.46 5.52 12.53
N LEU A 11 12.67 4.35 13.15
CA LEU A 11 11.65 3.32 13.30
C LEU A 11 10.69 3.54 14.49
N SER A 12 10.96 4.52 15.37
CA SER A 12 10.14 4.79 16.55
C SER A 12 9.04 5.84 16.33
N SER A 13 8.61 6.13 15.10
CA SER A 13 7.43 6.97 14.88
C SER A 13 6.18 6.19 15.29
N CYS A 14 5.60 6.50 16.45
CA CYS A 14 4.30 5.99 16.83
C CYS A 14 3.24 6.55 15.86
N ALA A 15 2.74 5.70 14.95
CA ALA A 15 1.56 5.99 14.14
C ALA A 15 0.31 5.81 15.02
N ASN A 16 0.00 6.81 15.84
CA ASN A 16 -1.20 6.78 16.66
C ASN A 16 -2.45 6.89 15.76
N LYS A 17 -3.50 6.13 16.08
CA LYS A 17 -4.76 6.19 15.34
C LYS A 17 -5.65 7.29 15.93
N GLU A 18 -6.23 8.13 15.08
CA GLU A 18 -7.26 9.07 15.49
C GLU A 18 -8.58 8.32 15.67
N TYR A 19 -9.31 8.59 16.76
CA TYR A 19 -10.60 7.96 17.01
C TYR A 19 -11.72 8.73 16.31
N VAL A 20 -12.12 8.27 15.13
CA VAL A 20 -13.18 8.90 14.32
C VAL A 20 -14.43 8.03 14.17
N GLU A 21 -14.55 6.93 14.94
CA GLU A 21 -15.64 5.95 14.76
C GLU A 21 -17.04 6.57 14.94
N ALA A 22 -17.19 7.56 15.81
CA ALA A 22 -18.47 8.26 16.02
C ALA A 22 -18.95 9.06 14.79
N CYS A 23 -18.04 9.39 13.86
CA CYS A 23 -18.34 10.16 12.64
C CYS A 23 -18.57 9.26 11.42
N LEU A 24 -18.35 7.95 11.55
CA LEU A 24 -18.44 7.00 10.43
C LEU A 24 -19.83 6.38 10.37
N GLU A 25 -20.53 6.61 9.27
CA GLU A 25 -21.84 6.02 8.99
C GLU A 25 -21.77 5.07 7.78
N GLY A 26 -22.79 4.22 7.62
CA GLY A 26 -22.96 3.36 6.45
C GLY A 26 -22.16 2.05 6.48
N TYR A 27 -21.89 1.51 5.28
CA TYR A 27 -21.30 0.19 5.10
C TYR A 27 -19.82 0.16 5.54
N ARG A 28 -19.47 -0.84 6.35
CA ARG A 28 -18.10 -1.06 6.85
C ARG A 28 -17.37 -2.07 5.98
N TYR A 29 -16.33 -1.62 5.28
CA TYR A 29 -15.55 -2.47 4.39
C TYR A 29 -14.65 -3.46 5.15
N GLY A 30 -14.70 -4.73 4.71
CA GLY A 30 -13.81 -5.79 5.18
C GLY A 30 -12.80 -6.21 4.11
N PHE A 31 -12.29 -7.44 4.21
CA PHE A 31 -11.25 -7.97 3.31
C PHE A 31 -11.58 -7.83 1.82
N TRP A 32 -12.78 -8.25 1.39
CA TRP A 32 -13.16 -8.18 -0.03
C TRP A 32 -13.24 -6.75 -0.56
N GLY A 33 -13.69 -5.81 0.28
CA GLY A 33 -13.64 -4.39 -0.01
C GLY A 33 -12.21 -3.89 -0.17
N GLY A 34 -11.34 -4.29 0.77
CA GLY A 34 -9.92 -3.98 0.71
C GLY A 34 -9.28 -4.50 -0.57
N LEU A 35 -9.51 -5.77 -0.91
CA LEU A 35 -8.98 -6.40 -2.13
C LEU A 35 -9.40 -5.64 -3.38
N TRP A 36 -10.69 -5.30 -3.49
CA TRP A 36 -11.20 -4.52 -4.61
C TRP A 36 -10.57 -3.13 -4.69
N HIS A 37 -10.59 -2.36 -3.59
CA HIS A 37 -9.97 -1.02 -3.54
C HIS A 37 -8.47 -1.07 -3.84
N GLY A 38 -7.76 -2.10 -3.40
CA GLY A 38 -6.35 -2.30 -3.71
C GLY A 38 -6.09 -2.50 -5.21
N ILE A 39 -6.96 -3.23 -5.92
CA ILE A 39 -6.83 -3.46 -7.37
C ILE A 39 -6.99 -2.14 -8.16
N ILE A 40 -7.95 -1.32 -7.76
CA ILE A 40 -8.29 -0.04 -8.43
C ILE A 40 -7.52 1.17 -7.87
N ALA A 41 -6.68 0.98 -6.85
CA ALA A 41 -6.01 2.06 -6.12
C ALA A 41 -5.31 3.12 -7.00
N PRO A 42 -4.65 2.78 -8.13
CA PRO A 42 -4.04 3.80 -8.98
C PRO A 42 -5.07 4.68 -9.70
N ILE A 43 -6.21 4.11 -10.07
CA ILE A 43 -7.32 4.86 -10.68
C ILE A 43 -7.93 5.76 -9.60
N ASP A 44 -8.19 5.23 -8.41
CA ASP A 44 -8.73 6.01 -7.28
C ASP A 44 -7.80 7.16 -6.91
N LEU A 45 -6.48 6.95 -6.93
CA LEU A 45 -5.49 7.99 -6.70
C LEU A 45 -5.63 9.12 -7.72
N VAL A 46 -5.68 8.80 -9.02
CA VAL A 46 -5.84 9.81 -10.07
C VAL A 46 -7.14 10.59 -9.89
N ILE A 47 -8.25 9.91 -9.56
CA ILE A 47 -9.55 10.57 -9.36
C ILE A 47 -9.53 11.46 -8.11
N SER A 48 -8.92 11.01 -7.01
CA SER A 48 -8.83 11.76 -5.75
C SER A 48 -8.07 13.09 -5.88
N LEU A 49 -7.23 13.26 -6.92
CA LEU A 49 -6.55 14.52 -7.20
C LEU A 49 -7.49 15.62 -7.74
N PHE A 50 -8.65 15.23 -8.26
CA PHE A 50 -9.64 16.15 -8.84
C PHE A 50 -10.98 16.16 -8.08
N ARG A 51 -11.16 15.24 -7.14
CA ARG A 51 -12.41 15.04 -6.40
C ARG A 51 -12.13 14.74 -4.92
N ASP A 52 -12.66 15.60 -4.06
CA ASP A 52 -12.47 15.50 -2.60
C ASP A 52 -13.35 14.40 -1.96
N ASP A 53 -14.32 13.87 -2.70
CA ASP A 53 -15.24 12.83 -2.23
C ASP A 53 -14.77 11.40 -2.57
N VAL A 54 -13.58 11.25 -3.17
CA VAL A 54 -12.99 9.95 -3.52
C VAL A 54 -11.71 9.74 -2.72
N THR A 55 -11.64 8.61 -2.01
CA THR A 55 -10.48 8.24 -1.19
C THR A 55 -9.94 6.90 -1.64
N VAL A 56 -8.62 6.78 -1.70
CA VAL A 56 -7.94 5.53 -2.08
C VAL A 56 -8.18 4.42 -1.04
N TYR A 57 -8.37 4.80 0.21
CA TYR A 57 -8.52 3.89 1.33
C TYR A 57 -9.82 4.21 2.07
N ALA A 58 -10.71 3.22 2.18
CA ALA A 58 -12.00 3.41 2.81
C ALA A 58 -11.86 3.86 4.26
N GLN A 59 -12.46 4.98 4.63
CA GLN A 59 -12.48 5.46 6.01
C GLN A 59 -13.25 4.52 6.95
N ASN A 60 -14.43 4.04 6.52
CA ASN A 60 -15.23 3.08 7.29
C ASN A 60 -14.82 1.64 6.96
N ASN A 61 -13.80 1.13 7.66
CA ASN A 61 -13.27 -0.22 7.47
C ASN A 61 -13.09 -0.98 8.79
N ASN A 62 -12.85 -2.30 8.71
CA ASN A 62 -12.65 -3.17 9.88
C ASN A 62 -11.18 -3.34 10.32
N GLY A 63 -10.31 -2.43 9.90
CA GLY A 63 -8.90 -2.38 10.28
C GLY A 63 -8.02 -3.35 9.49
N ALA A 64 -7.32 -4.22 10.20
CA ALA A 64 -6.25 -5.05 9.63
C ALA A 64 -6.72 -5.97 8.50
N TRP A 65 -7.97 -6.46 8.55
CA TRP A 65 -8.47 -7.40 7.54
C TRP A 65 -8.76 -6.72 6.20
N TYR A 66 -9.33 -5.51 6.23
CA TYR A 66 -9.41 -4.63 5.07
C TYR A 66 -8.02 -4.25 4.55
N ALA A 67 -7.10 -3.84 5.44
CA ALA A 67 -5.73 -3.48 5.07
C ALA A 67 -5.00 -4.64 4.36
N PHE A 68 -5.16 -5.86 4.86
CA PHE A 68 -4.59 -7.07 4.26
C PHE A 68 -5.12 -7.30 2.84
N GLY A 69 -6.43 -7.20 2.64
CA GLY A 69 -7.03 -7.24 1.30
C GLY A 69 -6.47 -6.16 0.39
N PHE A 70 -6.38 -4.92 0.87
CA PHE A 70 -5.84 -3.78 0.12
C PHE A 70 -4.40 -4.00 -0.35
N ILE A 71 -3.54 -4.52 0.53
CA ILE A 71 -2.15 -4.84 0.18
C ILE A 71 -2.08 -5.96 -0.84
N LEU A 72 -2.92 -7.01 -0.73
CA LEU A 72 -2.96 -8.07 -1.74
C LEU A 72 -3.43 -7.56 -3.10
N GLY A 73 -4.47 -6.71 -3.13
CA GLY A 73 -4.99 -6.11 -4.35
C GLY A 73 -3.99 -5.17 -5.02
N SER A 74 -3.33 -4.32 -4.23
CA SER A 74 -2.36 -3.33 -4.72
C SER A 74 -0.97 -3.94 -5.01
N GLY A 75 -0.60 -5.03 -4.33
CA GLY A 75 0.67 -5.74 -4.48
C GLY A 75 0.93 -6.27 -5.90
N GLY A 76 -0.12 -6.44 -6.71
CA GLY A 76 0.00 -6.68 -8.15
C GLY A 76 0.78 -5.60 -8.88
N TRP A 77 0.73 -4.35 -8.44
CA TRP A 77 1.39 -3.23 -9.12
C TRP A 77 2.90 -3.14 -8.83
N GLY A 78 3.33 -3.42 -7.60
CA GLY A 78 4.75 -3.36 -7.19
C GLY A 78 5.55 -4.64 -7.41
N ILE A 79 4.93 -5.81 -7.24
CA ILE A 79 5.61 -7.10 -7.33
C ILE A 79 5.70 -7.60 -8.79
N LEU A 80 4.71 -7.31 -9.65
CA LEU A 80 4.77 -7.66 -11.08
C LEU A 80 5.61 -6.67 -11.90
N GLY A 81 5.67 -5.39 -11.51
CA GLY A 81 6.54 -4.39 -12.15
C GLY A 81 8.04 -4.68 -11.96
N SER A 82 8.39 -5.48 -10.96
CA SER A 82 9.77 -5.87 -10.65
C SER A 82 10.33 -7.00 -11.53
N LYS A 83 9.56 -7.52 -12.51
CA LYS A 83 10.08 -8.45 -13.53
C LYS A 83 11.18 -7.84 -14.42
N GLY A 84 11.51 -6.55 -14.28
CA GLY A 84 12.62 -5.88 -14.97
C GLY A 84 14.00 -5.98 -14.31
N ALA A 85 14.11 -6.31 -13.02
CA ALA A 85 15.38 -6.15 -12.28
C ALA A 85 16.31 -7.39 -12.28
N SER A 86 15.85 -8.56 -12.72
CA SER A 86 16.65 -9.81 -12.67
C SER A 86 17.11 -10.33 -14.04
N GLY A 87 16.80 -9.61 -15.12
CA GLY A 87 17.00 -10.07 -16.51
C GLY A 87 18.39 -9.81 -17.15
N LYS A 88 19.40 -9.33 -16.41
CA LYS A 88 20.73 -8.99 -17.00
C LYS A 88 21.92 -9.47 -16.16
N ARG A 89 22.01 -10.77 -15.91
CA ARG A 89 23.30 -11.45 -15.61
C ARG A 89 23.45 -12.75 -16.39
N ARG A 90 23.27 -12.72 -17.72
CA ARG A 90 23.72 -13.80 -18.61
C ARG A 90 24.15 -13.26 -19.97
N ARG A 91 25.40 -12.80 -20.08
CA ARG A 91 26.31 -12.99 -21.23
C ARG A 91 27.44 -11.95 -21.19
N SER A 92 28.59 -12.38 -20.69
CA SER A 92 29.94 -11.92 -21.04
C SER A 92 30.83 -12.63 -20.01
N LYS A 93 31.73 -13.57 -20.31
CA LYS A 93 32.54 -13.85 -21.49
C LYS A 93 32.79 -15.36 -21.51
N LYS A 94 32.51 -16.01 -22.64
CA LYS A 94 33.14 -17.28 -23.04
C LYS A 94 33.59 -16.99 -24.47
N TYR A 95 34.88 -17.20 -24.76
CA TYR A 95 35.64 -16.81 -25.97
C TYR A 95 36.13 -15.35 -25.97
N ASP A 96 37.28 -15.10 -25.35
CA ASP A 96 38.60 -14.87 -26.01
C ASP A 96 39.70 -14.78 -24.94
#